data_AF-A0A0C2J4L7-F1
#
_entry.id   AF-A0A0C2J4L7-F1
#
_cell.length_a   1.000
_cell.length_b   1.000
_cell.length_c   1.000
_cell.angle_alpha   90.00
_cell.angle_beta   90.00
_cell.angle_gamma   90.00
#
_symmetry.space_group_name_H-M   'P 1'
#
loop_
_entity.id
_entity.type
_entity.pdbx_description
1 polymer ?
#
loop_
_entity_poly.entity_id
_entity_poly.type
_entity_poly.pdbx_seq_one_letter_code
_entity_poly.pdbx_strand_id
1 'polypeptide(L)'
;MTRRVEEEASRSFFRAINDNFVVIEELLGFEALHSSTRGSDLYETPKNLGEKNNLEWRKLVSICTEGPPAVVDSKSGCLTLLEQFPGRPILKYHCLLNQEALCGKKMNLKNVVDVVVRCVNKICKSVLNRLEFRQFLSDMNEEYGELLLHCEVRWLSKGKVLSRFWALKNSIYLFLSEIDESHT
;
A
#
# COMPACT_ATOMS: atom_id res chain seq x y z
N MET A 1 -22.46 -22.30 -2.32
CA MET A 1 -22.78 -22.08 -0.90
C MET A 1 -21.73 -21.12 -0.35
N THR A 2 -22.17 -19.92 0.06
CA THR A 2 -21.44 -18.85 0.78
C THR A 2 -20.12 -18.33 0.19
N ARG A 3 -20.21 -17.35 -0.72
CA ARG A 3 -19.17 -16.31 -0.84
C ARG A 3 -19.15 -15.57 0.50
N ARG A 4 -18.02 -15.60 1.23
CA ARG A 4 -17.74 -14.61 2.29
C ARG A 4 -17.86 -13.24 1.63
N VAL A 5 -18.83 -12.44 2.06
CA VAL A 5 -18.77 -11.00 1.85
C VAL A 5 -17.65 -10.54 2.78
N GLU A 6 -16.49 -10.23 2.22
CA GLU A 6 -15.49 -9.49 2.97
C GLU A 6 -16.15 -8.15 3.33
N GLU A 7 -16.34 -7.88 4.63
CA GLU A 7 -16.78 -6.57 5.09
C GLU A 7 -15.65 -5.59 4.76
N GLU A 8 -15.83 -4.81 3.70
CA GLU A 8 -14.92 -3.72 3.38
C GLU A 8 -15.08 -2.65 4.46
N ALA A 9 -13.98 -2.31 5.15
CA ALA A 9 -13.97 -1.26 6.16
C ALA A 9 -13.21 -0.04 5.64
N SER A 10 -13.80 1.14 5.82
CA SER A 10 -13.11 2.40 5.60
C SER A 10 -12.19 2.65 6.77
N ARG A 11 -10.95 3.05 6.45
CA ARG A 11 -9.97 3.48 7.43
C ARG A 11 -9.59 4.91 7.11
N SER A 12 -9.86 5.81 8.05
CA SER A 12 -9.56 7.23 7.87
C SER A 12 -8.44 7.66 8.80
N PHE A 13 -7.53 8.47 8.26
CA PHE A 13 -6.50 9.17 9.03
C PHE A 13 -6.76 10.66 8.92
N PHE A 14 -6.40 11.41 9.95
CA PHE A 14 -6.27 12.84 9.83
C PHE A 14 -4.80 13.22 9.87
N ARG A 15 -4.46 14.29 9.16
CA ARG A 15 -3.14 14.91 9.19
C ARG A 15 -3.31 16.39 9.45
N ALA A 16 -2.64 16.89 10.47
CA ALA A 16 -2.72 18.28 10.91
C ALA A 16 -1.33 18.87 11.12
N ILE A 17 -1.26 20.19 11.17
CA ILE A 17 -0.06 20.94 11.56
C ILE A 17 -0.47 21.80 12.75
N ASN A 18 0.29 21.71 13.84
CA ASN A 18 0.04 22.56 15.02
C ASN A 18 0.79 23.90 14.93
N ASP A 19 0.59 24.76 15.93
CA ASP A 19 1.20 26.10 15.98
C ASP A 19 2.75 26.07 16.02
N ASN A 20 3.34 24.94 16.38
CA ASN A 20 4.79 24.73 16.38
C ASN A 20 5.30 24.14 15.05
N PHE A 21 4.48 24.11 14.00
CA PHE A 21 4.78 23.52 12.70
C PHE A 21 5.08 22.01 12.75
N VAL A 22 4.65 21.32 13.80
CA VAL A 22 4.78 19.86 13.90
C VAL A 22 3.63 19.22 13.14
N VAL A 23 3.98 18.31 12.23
CA VAL A 23 3.02 17.47 11.51
C VAL A 23 2.57 16.36 12.45
N ILE A 24 1.26 16.24 12.63
CA ILE A 24 0.60 15.19 13.39
C ILE A 24 -0.19 14.36 12.40
N GLU A 25 -0.02 13.03 12.43
CA GLU A 25 -0.79 12.08 11.65
C GLU A 25 -1.28 10.99 12.57
N GLU A 26 -2.61 10.83 12.66
CA GLU A 26 -3.23 9.88 13.56
C GLU A 26 -4.42 9.19 12.90
N LEU A 27 -4.70 7.98 13.37
CA LEU A 27 -5.85 7.21 12.94
C LEU A 27 -7.12 7.85 13.50
N LEU A 28 -8.00 8.32 12.62
CA LEU A 28 -9.31 8.85 12.98
C LEU A 28 -10.28 7.71 13.35
N GLY A 29 -10.17 6.58 12.65
CA GLY A 29 -10.89 5.37 13.03
C GLY A 29 -11.17 4.41 11.87
N PHE A 30 -11.94 3.39 12.21
CA PHE A 30 -12.46 2.38 11.29
C PHE A 30 -13.98 2.40 11.32
N GLU A 31 -14.59 2.28 10.15
CA GLU A 31 -16.03 2.15 10.03
C GLU A 31 -16.33 1.22 8.86
N ALA A 32 -17.27 0.29 9.07
CA ALA A 32 -17.68 -0.63 8.02
C ALA A 32 -18.31 0.17 6.88
N LEU A 33 -17.89 -0.10 5.64
CA LEU A 33 -18.55 0.47 4.48
C LEU A 33 -19.91 -0.20 4.32
N HIS A 34 -20.91 0.59 3.98
CA HIS A 34 -22.18 0.05 3.54
C HIS A 34 -21.96 -0.82 2.30
N SER A 35 -22.83 -1.82 2.11
CA SER A 35 -22.80 -2.68 0.91
C SER A 35 -23.02 -1.92 -0.41
N SER A 36 -23.41 -0.64 -0.32
CA SER A 36 -23.65 0.25 -1.45
C SER A 36 -22.44 1.16 -1.69
N THR A 37 -22.11 1.35 -2.96
CA THR A 37 -21.00 2.18 -3.43
C THR A 37 -21.44 3.57 -3.88
N ARG A 38 -22.65 4.02 -3.51
CA ARG A 38 -23.14 5.37 -3.87
C ARG A 38 -22.39 6.45 -3.09
N GLY A 39 -22.20 7.62 -3.70
CA GLY A 39 -21.48 8.72 -3.07
C GLY A 39 -22.08 9.20 -1.74
N SER A 40 -23.40 9.13 -1.59
CA SER A 40 -24.11 9.40 -0.33
C SER A 40 -23.75 8.43 0.79
N ASP A 41 -23.58 7.16 0.45
CA ASP A 41 -23.36 6.10 1.43
C ASP A 41 -21.87 6.07 1.84
N LEU A 42 -20.99 6.37 0.89
CA LEU A 42 -19.55 6.60 1.13
C LEU A 42 -19.27 7.89 1.91
N TYR A 43 -20.21 8.82 1.95
CA TYR A 43 -20.12 10.09 2.68
C TYR A 43 -20.42 9.95 4.17
N GLU A 44 -21.33 9.06 4.55
CA GLU A 44 -21.70 8.90 5.96
C GLU A 44 -20.51 8.44 6.81
N THR A 45 -19.64 7.59 6.27
CA THR A 45 -18.44 7.14 6.99
C THR A 45 -17.49 8.27 7.44
N PRO A 46 -16.92 9.10 6.54
CA PRO A 46 -16.05 10.20 6.97
C PRO A 46 -16.78 11.22 7.85
N LYS A 47 -18.09 11.44 7.63
CA LYS A 47 -18.91 12.31 8.48
C LYS A 47 -19.02 11.75 9.91
N ASN A 48 -19.46 10.51 10.07
CA ASN A 48 -19.61 9.84 11.36
C ASN A 48 -18.29 9.78 12.12
N LEU A 49 -17.19 9.44 11.44
CA LEU A 49 -15.85 9.47 12.03
C LEU A 49 -15.44 10.87 12.48
N GLY A 50 -15.73 11.90 11.69
CA GLY A 50 -15.44 13.28 12.06
C GLY A 50 -16.26 13.72 13.28
N GLU A 51 -17.56 13.45 13.30
CA GLU A 51 -18.45 13.77 14.43
C GLU A 51 -18.03 13.02 15.71
N LYS A 52 -17.78 11.72 15.62
CA LYS A 52 -17.35 10.87 16.75
C LYS A 52 -16.05 11.35 17.39
N ASN A 53 -15.14 11.91 16.59
CA ASN A 53 -13.84 12.41 17.04
C ASN A 53 -13.82 13.93 17.24
N ASN A 54 -14.98 14.60 17.23
CA ASN A 54 -15.11 16.05 17.39
C ASN A 54 -14.23 16.86 16.42
N LEU A 55 -14.14 16.40 15.17
CA LEU A 55 -13.33 17.04 14.14
C LEU A 55 -13.93 18.41 13.79
N GLU A 56 -13.12 19.45 13.94
CA GLU A 56 -13.50 20.81 13.56
C GLU A 56 -13.50 20.97 12.04
N TRP A 57 -14.63 20.66 11.39
CA TRP A 57 -14.75 20.71 9.93
C TRP A 57 -14.34 22.03 9.29
N ARG A 58 -14.48 23.16 10.01
CA ARG A 58 -14.03 24.48 9.55
C ARG A 58 -12.51 24.55 9.34
N LYS A 59 -11.73 23.75 10.06
CA LYS A 59 -10.27 23.65 9.93
C LYS A 59 -9.84 22.70 8.82
N LEU A 60 -10.76 21.98 8.18
CA LEU A 60 -10.43 21.10 7.06
C LEU A 60 -9.92 21.92 5.88
N VAL A 61 -8.77 21.51 5.35
CA VAL A 61 -8.09 22.16 4.22
C VAL A 61 -8.12 21.28 2.98
N SER A 62 -8.01 19.97 3.16
CA SER A 62 -7.91 19.01 2.06
C SER A 62 -8.42 17.64 2.42
N ILE A 63 -8.92 16.92 1.43
CA ILE A 63 -9.28 15.50 1.52
C ILE A 63 -8.55 14.71 0.46
N CYS A 64 -8.03 13.56 0.83
CA CYS A 64 -7.44 12.59 -0.08
C CYS A 64 -8.24 11.29 -0.03
N THR A 65 -8.79 10.85 -1.16
CA THR A 65 -9.56 9.60 -1.23
C THR A 65 -9.01 8.67 -2.30
N GLU A 66 -9.08 7.37 -2.05
CA GLU A 66 -9.08 6.39 -3.14
C GLU A 66 -10.34 6.71 -3.94
N GLY A 67 -10.19 7.11 -5.21
CA GLY A 67 -11.24 7.81 -5.94
C GLY A 67 -11.99 6.95 -6.95
N PRO A 68 -12.80 5.95 -6.53
CA PRO A 68 -13.78 5.37 -7.43
C PRO A 68 -14.78 6.48 -7.85
N PRO A 69 -15.44 6.36 -9.01
CA PRO A 69 -16.28 7.42 -9.56
C PRO A 69 -17.31 8.00 -8.58
N ALA A 70 -17.88 7.17 -7.71
CA ALA A 70 -18.86 7.59 -6.70
C ALA A 70 -18.32 8.53 -5.62
N VAL A 71 -17.00 8.60 -5.43
CA VAL A 71 -16.36 9.51 -4.46
C VAL A 71 -16.13 10.89 -5.08
N VAL A 72 -15.88 10.92 -6.39
CA VAL A 72 -15.35 12.09 -7.11
C VAL A 72 -16.43 12.78 -7.95
N ASP A 73 -17.64 12.21 -8.03
CA ASP A 73 -18.75 12.77 -8.78
C ASP A 73 -19.08 14.21 -8.35
N SER A 74 -19.18 15.10 -9.34
CA SER A 74 -19.30 16.53 -9.12
C SER A 74 -20.69 16.98 -8.65
N LYS A 75 -21.70 16.10 -8.69
CA LYS A 75 -23.07 16.43 -8.30
C LYS A 75 -23.49 15.74 -7.00
N SER A 76 -23.03 14.51 -6.79
CA SER A 76 -23.47 13.63 -5.70
C SER A 76 -22.35 12.79 -5.09
N GLY A 77 -21.10 13.09 -5.44
CA GLY A 77 -19.94 12.40 -4.92
C GLY A 77 -19.68 12.73 -3.46
N CYS A 78 -19.10 11.76 -2.73
CA CYS A 78 -18.74 11.91 -1.32
C CYS A 78 -17.92 13.20 -1.04
N LEU A 79 -16.93 13.51 -1.89
CA LEU A 79 -16.12 14.72 -1.74
C LEU A 79 -16.94 16.02 -1.89
N THR A 80 -17.90 16.02 -2.83
CA THR A 80 -18.79 17.16 -3.07
C THR A 80 -19.72 17.41 -1.88
N LEU A 81 -20.13 16.35 -1.19
CA LEU A 81 -20.93 16.45 0.04
C LEU A 81 -20.09 16.95 1.22
N LEU A 82 -18.85 16.46 1.38
CA LEU A 82 -17.95 16.89 2.46
C LEU A 82 -17.51 18.36 2.31
N GLU A 83 -17.43 18.88 1.09
CA GLU A 83 -17.15 20.30 0.79
C GLU A 83 -18.15 21.27 1.40
N GLN A 84 -19.34 20.81 1.81
CA GLN A 84 -20.36 21.66 2.39
C GLN A 84 -20.07 22.03 3.86
N PHE A 85 -19.34 21.19 4.61
CA PHE A 85 -19.09 21.45 6.04
C PHE A 85 -18.14 22.62 6.32
N PRO A 86 -17.01 22.79 5.60
CA PRO A 86 -16.10 23.90 5.88
C PRO A 86 -16.68 25.27 5.49
N GLY A 87 -17.74 25.30 4.66
CA GLY A 87 -18.30 26.53 4.11
C GLY A 87 -17.37 27.27 3.14
N ARG A 88 -16.31 26.60 2.68
CA ARG A 88 -15.29 27.12 1.75
C ARG A 88 -14.75 25.98 0.89
N PRO A 89 -14.19 26.28 -0.30
CA PRO A 89 -13.53 25.26 -1.11
C PRO A 89 -12.39 24.57 -0.35
N ILE A 90 -12.27 23.26 -0.52
CA ILE A 90 -11.15 22.46 -0.02
C ILE A 90 -10.38 21.83 -1.18
N LEU A 91 -9.14 21.43 -0.91
CA LEU A 91 -8.32 20.74 -1.90
C LEU A 91 -8.70 19.25 -1.94
N LYS A 92 -8.98 18.74 -3.14
CA LYS A 92 -9.36 17.35 -3.37
C LYS A 92 -8.22 16.62 -4.07
N TYR A 93 -7.70 15.58 -3.43
CA TYR A 93 -6.63 14.75 -3.97
C TYR A 93 -7.12 13.33 -4.20
N HIS A 94 -6.66 12.72 -5.29
CA HIS A 94 -6.71 11.28 -5.44
C HIS A 94 -5.54 10.65 -4.69
N CYS A 95 -5.82 9.55 -3.99
CA CYS A 95 -4.80 8.79 -3.28
C CYS A 95 -3.70 8.34 -4.24
N LEU A 96 -2.47 8.81 -4.00
CA LEU A 96 -1.28 8.42 -4.75
C LEU A 96 -1.11 6.91 -4.74
N LEU A 97 -1.42 6.22 -3.64
CA LEU A 97 -1.31 4.76 -3.55
C LEU A 97 -2.14 4.02 -4.61
N ASN A 98 -3.34 4.52 -4.92
CA ASN A 98 -4.17 3.94 -5.98
C ASN A 98 -3.61 4.24 -7.37
N GLN A 99 -3.16 5.48 -7.60
CA GLN A 99 -2.50 5.84 -8.86
C GLN A 99 -1.25 5.01 -9.10
N GLU A 100 -0.43 4.83 -8.07
CA GLU A 100 0.76 4.02 -8.16
C GLU A 100 0.44 2.52 -8.36
N ALA A 101 -0.62 2.00 -7.72
CA ALA A 101 -1.10 0.65 -7.98
C ALA A 101 -1.59 0.47 -9.43
N LEU A 102 -2.29 1.46 -9.98
CA LEU A 102 -2.72 1.49 -11.38
C LEU A 102 -1.52 1.57 -12.33
N CYS A 103 -0.52 2.41 -12.02
CA CYS A 103 0.74 2.46 -12.76
C CYS A 103 1.44 1.10 -12.75
N GLY A 104 1.54 0.47 -11.58
CA GLY A 104 2.11 -0.88 -11.44
C GLY A 104 1.36 -1.94 -12.25
N LYS A 105 0.03 -1.85 -12.37
CA LYS A 105 -0.78 -2.74 -13.24
C LYS A 105 -0.52 -2.50 -14.72
N LYS A 106 -0.29 -1.25 -15.13
CA LYS A 106 0.04 -0.89 -16.53
C LYS A 106 1.47 -1.23 -16.92
N MET A 107 2.40 -1.25 -15.96
CA MET A 107 3.78 -1.65 -16.21
C MET A 107 3.84 -3.15 -16.49
N ASN A 108 4.15 -3.52 -17.73
CA ASN A 108 4.28 -4.91 -18.15
C ASN A 108 5.62 -5.51 -17.70
N LEU A 109 5.79 -5.70 -16.38
CA LEU A 109 7.01 -6.24 -15.76
C LEU A 109 6.88 -7.72 -15.40
N LYS A 110 5.86 -8.41 -15.91
CA LYS A 110 5.55 -9.80 -15.53
C LYS A 110 6.74 -10.72 -15.76
N ASN A 111 7.40 -10.61 -16.91
CA ASN A 111 8.59 -11.40 -17.24
C ASN A 111 9.73 -11.22 -16.22
N VAL A 112 9.94 -10.00 -15.70
CA VAL A 112 10.96 -9.72 -14.69
C VAL A 112 10.54 -10.22 -13.31
N VAL A 113 9.31 -9.90 -12.89
CA VAL A 113 8.79 -10.28 -11.58
C VAL A 113 8.72 -11.80 -11.44
N ASP A 114 8.30 -12.52 -12.48
CA ASP A 114 8.22 -14.00 -12.45
C ASP A 114 9.61 -14.63 -12.28
N VAL A 115 10.67 -14.06 -12.88
CA VAL A 115 12.05 -14.52 -12.68
C VAL A 115 12.48 -14.31 -11.23
N VAL A 116 12.27 -13.10 -10.69
CA VAL A 116 12.62 -12.75 -9.32
C VAL A 116 11.91 -13.65 -8.32
N VAL A 117 10.60 -13.87 -8.49
CA VAL A 117 9.81 -14.76 -7.64
C VAL A 117 10.34 -16.20 -7.69
N ARG A 118 10.71 -16.71 -8.88
CA ARG A 118 11.32 -18.05 -8.98
C ARG A 118 12.64 -18.15 -8.23
N CYS A 119 13.53 -17.17 -8.37
CA CYS A 119 14.81 -17.13 -7.65
C CYS A 119 14.60 -17.08 -6.13
N VAL A 120 13.73 -16.17 -5.66
CA VAL A 120 13.38 -16.05 -4.24
C VAL A 120 12.80 -17.35 -3.70
N ASN A 121 11.89 -17.99 -4.44
CA ASN A 121 11.28 -19.27 -4.03
C ASN A 121 12.29 -20.42 -4.00
N LYS A 122 13.28 -20.46 -4.90
CA LYS A 122 14.38 -21.44 -4.84
C LYS A 122 15.20 -21.25 -3.56
N ILE A 123 15.64 -20.02 -3.28
CA ILE A 123 16.43 -19.67 -2.09
C ILE A 123 15.64 -19.93 -0.80
N CYS A 124 14.38 -19.55 -0.78
CA CYS A 124 13.49 -19.68 0.38
C CYS A 124 12.74 -21.01 0.43
N LYS A 125 13.14 -22.01 -0.37
CA LYS A 125 12.46 -23.33 -0.43
C LYS A 125 12.48 -24.05 0.91
N SER A 126 13.52 -23.85 1.71
CA SER A 126 13.67 -24.42 3.05
C SER A 126 14.20 -23.38 4.03
N VAL A 127 14.01 -23.62 5.32
CA VAL A 127 14.60 -22.79 6.38
C VAL A 127 16.13 -22.84 6.31
N LEU A 128 16.70 -24.01 6.02
CA LEU A 128 18.14 -24.21 5.92
C LEU A 128 18.75 -23.36 4.79
N ASN A 129 18.21 -23.45 3.57
CA ASN A 129 18.68 -22.67 2.43
C ASN A 129 18.61 -21.17 2.70
N ARG A 130 17.56 -20.72 3.40
CA ARG A 130 17.45 -19.30 3.77
C ARG A 130 18.51 -18.88 4.78
N LEU A 131 18.84 -19.73 5.76
CA LEU A 131 19.89 -19.45 6.74
C LEU A 131 21.27 -19.46 6.09
N GLU A 132 21.56 -20.44 5.23
CA GLU A 132 22.79 -20.53 4.45
C GLU A 132 22.95 -19.30 3.56
N PHE A 133 21.88 -18.87 2.88
CA PHE A 133 21.92 -17.65 2.07
C PHE A 133 22.20 -16.40 2.91
N ARG A 134 21.63 -16.27 4.11
CA ARG A 134 21.97 -15.14 5.01
C ARG A 134 23.45 -15.15 5.39
N GLN A 135 24.00 -16.32 5.70
CA GLN A 135 25.41 -16.45 6.03
C GLN A 135 26.28 -16.08 4.83
N PHE A 136 25.94 -16.60 3.64
CA PHE A 136 26.61 -16.28 2.39
C PHE A 136 26.64 -14.77 2.11
N LEU A 137 25.52 -14.08 2.29
CA LEU A 137 25.45 -12.62 2.15
C LEU A 137 26.32 -11.88 3.17
N SER A 138 26.40 -12.38 4.41
CA SER A 138 27.28 -11.83 5.44
C SER A 138 28.75 -11.99 5.06
N ASP A 139 29.13 -13.15 4.54
CA ASP A 139 30.51 -13.47 4.15
C ASP A 139 30.96 -12.62 2.95
N MET A 140 30.03 -12.33 2.03
CA MET A 140 30.24 -11.43 0.90
C MET A 140 30.20 -9.94 1.28
N ASN A 141 29.92 -9.61 2.55
CA ASN A 141 29.78 -8.25 3.07
C ASN A 141 28.78 -7.41 2.27
N GLU A 142 27.65 -8.02 1.91
CA GLU A 142 26.59 -7.37 1.15
C GLU A 142 25.80 -6.36 2.00
N GLU A 143 25.26 -5.33 1.35
CA GLU A 143 24.47 -4.27 2.01
C GLU A 143 23.21 -4.83 2.71
N TYR A 144 22.61 -5.87 2.12
CA TYR A 144 21.39 -6.49 2.61
C TYR A 144 21.65 -7.92 3.06
N GLY A 145 21.30 -8.23 4.32
CA GLY A 145 21.45 -9.58 4.88
C GLY A 145 20.34 -10.58 4.50
N GLU A 146 19.28 -10.16 3.82
CA GLU A 146 18.26 -11.07 3.29
C GLU A 146 17.41 -10.46 2.16
N LEU A 147 16.83 -11.35 1.35
CA LEU A 147 15.81 -10.97 0.36
C LEU A 147 14.46 -10.67 1.02
N LEU A 148 13.73 -9.73 0.44
CA LEU A 148 12.34 -9.45 0.83
C LEU A 148 11.42 -10.51 0.24
N LEU A 149 10.64 -11.16 1.09
CA LEU A 149 9.56 -12.05 0.65
C LEU A 149 8.47 -11.23 -0.03
N HIS A 150 8.03 -11.68 -1.20
CA HIS A 150 7.02 -10.99 -1.98
C HIS A 150 5.67 -10.97 -1.25
N CYS A 151 5.26 -9.81 -0.73
CA CYS A 151 3.87 -9.55 -0.36
C CYS A 151 3.19 -8.86 -1.54
N GLU A 152 2.12 -9.47 -2.06
CA GLU A 152 1.29 -9.01 -3.19
C GLU A 152 0.64 -7.64 -3.01
N VAL A 153 0.84 -6.98 -1.86
CA VAL A 153 -0.13 -6.00 -1.38
C VAL A 153 0.08 -4.60 -1.98
N ARG A 154 1.29 -4.16 -2.42
CA ARG A 154 1.50 -2.77 -2.93
C ARG A 154 2.63 -2.65 -3.97
N TRP A 155 2.54 -1.70 -4.91
CA TRP A 155 3.63 -1.48 -5.88
C TRP A 155 4.95 -1.04 -5.18
N LEU A 156 4.88 -0.24 -4.10
CA LEU A 156 6.05 0.17 -3.30
C LEU A 156 6.79 -1.05 -2.75
N SER A 157 6.07 -2.12 -2.39
CA SER A 157 6.73 -3.37 -1.97
C SER A 157 7.38 -4.07 -3.16
N LYS A 158 6.77 -4.07 -4.34
CA LYS A 158 7.40 -4.60 -5.57
C LYS A 158 8.67 -3.85 -5.95
N GLY A 159 8.65 -2.51 -5.93
CA GLY A 159 9.83 -1.69 -6.21
C GLY A 159 10.98 -1.96 -5.24
N LYS A 160 10.70 -2.04 -3.94
CA LYS A 160 11.70 -2.39 -2.91
C LYS A 160 12.27 -3.79 -3.09
N VAL A 161 11.42 -4.78 -3.40
CA VAL A 161 11.85 -6.16 -3.69
C VAL A 161 12.79 -6.18 -4.89
N LEU A 162 12.41 -5.53 -6.01
CA LEU A 162 13.23 -5.49 -7.22
C LEU A 162 14.56 -4.75 -6.98
N SER A 163 14.54 -3.62 -6.29
CA SER A 163 15.74 -2.86 -5.95
C SER A 163 16.72 -3.69 -5.13
N ARG A 164 16.23 -4.38 -4.09
CA ARG A 164 17.07 -5.24 -3.25
C ARG A 164 17.59 -6.45 -4.02
N PHE A 165 16.74 -7.09 -4.81
CA PHE A 165 17.14 -8.21 -5.65
C PHE A 165 18.24 -7.79 -6.64
N TRP A 166 18.12 -6.59 -7.22
CA TRP A 166 19.11 -6.06 -8.16
C TRP A 166 20.47 -5.75 -7.49
N ALA A 167 20.44 -5.23 -6.26
CA ALA A 167 21.65 -5.01 -5.47
C ALA A 167 22.39 -6.34 -5.23
N LEU A 168 21.64 -7.38 -4.85
CA LEU A 168 22.16 -8.70 -4.53
C LEU A 168 22.34 -9.64 -5.75
N LYS A 169 22.10 -9.19 -6.99
CA LYS A 169 21.96 -10.08 -8.16
C LYS A 169 23.17 -10.99 -8.41
N ASN A 170 24.39 -10.52 -8.10
CA ASN A 170 25.61 -11.29 -8.29
C ASN A 170 25.71 -12.40 -7.24
N SER A 171 25.49 -12.06 -5.97
CA SER A 171 25.46 -13.02 -4.86
C SER A 171 24.33 -14.05 -5.01
N ILE A 172 23.16 -13.64 -5.49
CA ILE A 172 22.06 -14.54 -5.83
C ILE A 172 22.47 -15.51 -6.95
N TYR A 173 23.13 -15.01 -7.99
CA TYR A 173 23.58 -15.85 -9.09
C TYR A 173 24.58 -16.92 -8.60
N LEU A 174 25.61 -16.50 -7.86
CA LEU A 174 26.61 -17.41 -7.31
C LEU A 174 25.99 -18.48 -6.40
N PHE A 175 25.16 -18.07 -5.45
CA PHE A 175 24.50 -19.00 -4.53
C PHE A 175 23.58 -19.99 -5.26
N LEU A 176 22.83 -19.53 -6.27
CA LEU A 176 21.97 -20.43 -7.05
C LEU A 176 22.77 -21.42 -7.92
N SER A 177 23.94 -21.01 -8.43
CA SER A 177 24.84 -21.90 -9.16
C SER A 177 25.34 -23.04 -8.28
N GLU A 178 25.72 -22.76 -7.02
CA GLU A 178 26.16 -23.79 -6.05
C GLU A 178 25.04 -24.79 -5.70
N ILE A 179 23.78 -24.31 -5.58
CA ILE A 179 22.63 -25.18 -5.34
C ILE A 179 22.37 -26.10 -6.54
N ASP A 180 22.44 -25.56 -7.76
CA ASP A 180 22.17 -26.37 -8.95
C ASP A 180 23.32 -27.40 -9.19
N GLU A 181 24.57 -27.12 -8.81
CA GLU A 181 25.69 -28.08 -8.84
C GLU A 181 25.59 -29.19 -7.78
N SER A 182 25.09 -28.89 -6.58
CA SER A 182 24.94 -29.88 -5.48
C SER A 182 23.77 -30.87 -5.65
N HIS A 183 22.97 -30.71 -6.70
CA HIS A 183 21.81 -31.55 -7.02
C HIS A 183 21.92 -32.28 -8.39
N THR A 184 23.10 -32.26 -9.02
CA THR A 184 23.42 -33.04 -10.23
C THR A 184 24.34 -34.21 -9.89
#